data_AF-A0A671VSF5-F1
#
_entry.id   AF-A0A671VSF5-F1
#
_cell.length_a   1.000
_cell.length_b   1.000
_cell.length_c   1.000
_cell.angle_alpha   90.00
_cell.angle_beta   90.00
_cell.angle_gamma   90.00
#
_symmetry.space_group_name_H-M   'P 1'
#
loop_
_entity.id
_entity.type
_entity.pdbx_description
1 polymer ?
#
loop_
_entity_poly.entity_id
_entity_poly.type
_entity_poly.pdbx_seq_one_letter_code
_entity_poly.pdbx_strand_id
1 'polypeptide(L)'
;MSESPEKSASVSAQELKEQGNRLFLSRKYLEAAACYSKAITHSPSVPAYYTNRALCYVKLQQYDKALSDCRHALELDSQSVKAHFFMGQCHLEMENYDEAIGNLQKAYNLAKEQRLNFGDDIPSALRVAKKKRWNSLEERRINQESELHAYLSKLIQAEKKRHADPRKQTDSCVVFLFLFKIKCDKYLSDMEELFCQVDEKRKKREIPDFLCGKISFELMREPCITPSGVTYDRKDIEEHLQRVGHFDPVTRSPLTQDQLIPNLAMKEVIDAFILENGWVEDY
;
A
#
# COMPACT_ATOMS: atom_id res chain seq x y z
N MET A 1 -60.20 0.99 36.45
CA MET A 1 -59.45 1.11 35.19
C MET A 1 -58.06 1.59 35.55
N SER A 2 -57.13 0.66 35.72
CA SER A 2 -55.73 0.94 36.06
C SER A 2 -54.91 0.79 34.77
N GLU A 3 -54.60 1.90 34.13
CA GLU A 3 -53.67 1.94 33.00
C GLU A 3 -52.27 1.57 33.50
N SER A 4 -51.78 0.45 32.99
CA SER A 4 -50.39 0.01 33.13
C SER A 4 -49.51 0.94 32.31
N PRO A 5 -48.37 1.42 32.82
CA PRO A 5 -47.44 2.19 32.00
C PRO A 5 -46.82 1.26 30.96
N GLU A 6 -47.03 1.59 29.67
CA GLU A 6 -46.33 0.99 28.54
C GLU A 6 -44.82 1.12 28.77
N LYS A 7 -44.19 0.01 29.15
CA LYS A 7 -42.74 -0.16 29.01
C LYS A 7 -42.45 -0.16 27.51
N SER A 8 -42.13 1.00 26.94
CA SER A 8 -41.41 1.04 25.68
C SER A 8 -40.19 0.13 25.82
N ALA A 9 -40.17 -0.96 25.06
CA ALA A 9 -39.07 -1.91 25.07
C ALA A 9 -37.82 -1.16 24.59
N SER A 10 -36.97 -0.74 25.52
CA SER A 10 -35.71 -0.08 25.20
C SER A 10 -34.87 -1.08 24.42
N VAL A 11 -34.78 -0.90 23.10
CA VAL A 11 -33.97 -1.73 22.21
C VAL A 11 -32.54 -1.75 22.75
N SER A 12 -32.01 -2.92 23.03
CA SER A 12 -30.68 -3.06 23.63
C SER A 12 -29.61 -2.61 22.65
N ALA A 13 -28.49 -2.06 23.14
CA ALA A 13 -27.33 -1.71 22.30
C ALA A 13 -26.85 -2.90 21.45
N GLN A 14 -27.00 -4.12 21.97
CA GLN A 14 -26.67 -5.35 21.26
C GLN A 14 -27.63 -5.62 20.08
N GLU A 15 -28.93 -5.39 20.26
CA GLU A 15 -29.94 -5.57 19.21
C GLU A 15 -29.74 -4.53 18.09
N LEU A 16 -29.38 -3.30 18.46
CA LEU A 16 -29.03 -2.24 17.51
C LEU A 16 -27.78 -2.61 16.69
N LYS A 17 -26.77 -3.24 17.32
CA LYS A 17 -25.60 -3.78 16.60
C LYS A 17 -26.02 -4.86 15.61
N GLU A 18 -26.86 -5.80 16.01
CA GLU A 18 -27.34 -6.87 15.13
C GLU A 18 -28.19 -6.34 13.97
N GLN A 19 -29.02 -5.32 14.23
CA GLN A 19 -29.73 -4.60 13.18
C GLN A 19 -28.77 -3.91 12.21
N GLY A 20 -27.73 -3.25 12.73
CA GLY A 20 -26.66 -2.66 11.94
C GLY A 20 -25.94 -3.71 11.07
N ASN A 21 -25.66 -4.90 11.61
CA ASN A 21 -25.05 -6.00 10.85
C ASN A 21 -25.96 -6.46 9.70
N ARG A 22 -27.27 -6.61 9.93
CA ARG A 22 -28.24 -6.99 8.88
C ARG A 22 -28.30 -5.95 7.75
N LEU A 23 -28.31 -4.66 8.11
CA LEU A 23 -28.31 -3.56 7.15
C LEU A 23 -26.99 -3.48 6.37
N PHE A 24 -25.87 -3.73 7.04
CA PHE A 24 -24.56 -3.79 6.41
C PHE A 24 -24.48 -4.91 5.36
N LEU A 25 -24.96 -6.11 5.69
CA LEU A 25 -25.06 -7.24 4.75
C LEU A 25 -25.99 -6.91 3.57
N SER A 26 -27.03 -6.11 3.81
CA SER A 26 -27.94 -5.61 2.76
C SER A 26 -27.36 -4.44 1.97
N ARG A 27 -26.08 -4.10 2.14
CA ARG A 27 -25.37 -2.97 1.51
C ARG A 27 -25.96 -1.58 1.83
N LYS A 28 -26.80 -1.47 2.87
CA LYS A 28 -27.40 -0.22 3.32
C LYS A 28 -26.51 0.47 4.34
N TYR A 29 -25.34 0.94 3.91
CA TYR A 29 -24.28 1.40 4.80
C TYR A 29 -24.64 2.65 5.63
N LEU A 30 -25.43 3.58 5.06
CA LEU A 30 -25.88 4.78 5.78
C LEU A 30 -26.82 4.41 6.94
N GLU A 31 -27.79 3.53 6.67
CA GLU A 31 -28.74 3.05 7.69
C GLU A 31 -28.01 2.22 8.77
N ALA A 32 -27.05 1.37 8.36
CA ALA A 32 -26.22 0.62 9.28
C ALA A 32 -25.40 1.53 10.21
N ALA A 33 -24.78 2.59 9.67
CA ALA A 33 -24.04 3.57 10.45
C ALA A 33 -24.93 4.31 11.45
N ALA A 34 -26.19 4.61 11.09
CA ALA A 34 -27.17 5.18 12.00
C ALA A 34 -27.54 4.22 13.14
N CYS A 35 -27.74 2.93 12.86
CA CYS A 35 -27.97 1.89 13.88
C CYS A 35 -26.79 1.76 14.84
N TYR A 36 -25.54 1.72 14.34
CA TYR A 36 -24.36 1.70 15.21
C TYR A 36 -24.21 2.98 16.03
N SER A 37 -24.59 4.14 15.47
CA SER A 37 -24.57 5.41 16.23
C SER A 37 -25.56 5.38 17.39
N LYS A 38 -26.76 4.79 17.20
CA LYS A 38 -27.70 4.54 18.29
C LYS A 38 -27.09 3.57 19.32
N ALA A 39 -26.45 2.49 18.89
CA ALA A 39 -25.77 1.56 19.80
C ALA A 39 -24.68 2.25 20.64
N ILE A 40 -23.89 3.14 20.03
CA ILE A 40 -22.88 3.96 20.72
C ILE A 40 -23.51 4.90 21.73
N THR A 41 -24.64 5.55 21.40
CA THR A 41 -25.33 6.43 22.37
C THR A 41 -25.86 5.68 23.59
N HIS A 42 -26.23 4.40 23.43
CA HIS A 42 -26.66 3.57 24.55
C HIS A 42 -25.48 3.03 25.38
N SER A 43 -24.42 2.59 24.71
CA SER A 43 -23.25 1.97 25.34
C SER A 43 -21.95 2.44 24.65
N PRO A 44 -21.38 3.58 25.08
CA PRO A 44 -20.23 4.19 24.42
C PRO A 44 -18.89 3.49 24.72
N SER A 45 -18.85 2.55 25.66
CA SER A 45 -17.63 1.86 26.10
C SER A 45 -17.27 0.62 25.28
N VAL A 46 -18.02 0.29 24.23
CA VAL A 46 -17.82 -0.93 23.43
C VAL A 46 -17.05 -0.62 22.14
N PRO A 47 -15.77 -1.02 22.00
CA PRO A 47 -14.94 -0.70 20.83
C PRO A 47 -15.54 -1.21 19.51
N ALA A 48 -16.21 -2.36 19.55
CA ALA A 48 -16.76 -3.02 18.36
C ALA A 48 -17.78 -2.16 17.59
N TYR A 49 -18.54 -1.30 18.30
CA TYR A 49 -19.52 -0.44 17.64
C TYR A 49 -18.84 0.64 16.78
N TYR A 50 -17.73 1.20 17.27
CA TYR A 50 -16.92 2.16 16.52
C TYR A 50 -16.26 1.51 15.32
N THR A 51 -15.65 0.31 15.47
CA THR A 51 -15.03 -0.38 14.33
C THR A 51 -16.06 -0.77 13.26
N ASN A 52 -17.28 -1.16 13.66
CA ASN A 52 -18.34 -1.50 12.71
C ASN A 52 -18.88 -0.27 11.98
N ARG A 53 -19.00 0.87 12.67
CA ARG A 53 -19.39 2.14 12.06
C ARG A 53 -18.28 2.69 11.14
N ALA A 54 -17.02 2.58 11.55
CA ALA A 54 -15.86 2.91 10.73
C ALA A 54 -15.87 2.13 9.41
N LEU A 55 -16.14 0.81 9.45
CA LEU A 55 -16.27 0.00 8.23
C LEU A 55 -17.39 0.49 7.31
N CYS A 56 -18.53 0.94 7.86
CA CYS A 56 -19.58 1.56 7.05
C CYS A 56 -19.08 2.84 6.38
N TYR A 57 -18.35 3.68 7.11
CA TYR A 57 -17.77 4.91 6.57
C TYR A 57 -16.71 4.66 5.50
N VAL A 58 -15.89 3.61 5.64
CA VAL A 58 -14.96 3.16 4.58
C VAL A 58 -15.73 2.82 3.31
N LYS A 59 -16.83 2.06 3.42
CA LYS A 59 -17.68 1.74 2.25
C LYS A 59 -18.40 2.95 1.64
N LEU A 60 -18.59 4.01 2.43
CA LEU A 60 -19.16 5.28 2.00
C LEU A 60 -18.11 6.32 1.56
N GLN A 61 -16.83 5.96 1.54
CA GLN A 61 -15.70 6.86 1.23
C GLN A 61 -15.60 8.08 2.19
N GLN A 62 -16.14 7.96 3.40
CA GLN A 62 -16.07 9.00 4.44
C GLN A 62 -14.88 8.72 5.36
N TYR A 63 -13.67 8.82 4.81
CA TYR A 63 -12.44 8.37 5.47
C TYR A 63 -12.12 9.16 6.76
N ASP A 64 -12.38 10.47 6.81
CA ASP A 64 -12.15 11.28 8.02
C ASP A 64 -12.98 10.78 9.22
N LYS A 65 -14.25 10.44 8.98
CA LYS A 65 -15.14 9.91 10.02
C LYS A 65 -14.72 8.51 10.43
N ALA A 66 -14.31 7.68 9.46
CA ALA A 66 -13.79 6.34 9.74
C ALA A 66 -12.52 6.40 10.61
N LEU A 67 -11.60 7.33 10.33
CA LEU A 67 -10.40 7.56 11.15
C LEU A 67 -10.75 8.01 12.57
N SER A 68 -11.71 8.93 12.73
CA SER A 68 -12.17 9.35 14.05
C SER A 68 -12.74 8.20 14.87
N ASP A 69 -13.53 7.33 14.24
CA ASP A 69 -14.08 6.12 14.88
C ASP A 69 -12.98 5.10 15.21
N CYS A 70 -11.99 4.91 14.33
CA CYS A 70 -10.87 4.02 14.60
C CYS A 70 -10.02 4.53 15.78
N ARG A 71 -9.79 5.84 15.89
CA ARG A 71 -9.08 6.44 17.03
C ARG A 71 -9.82 6.21 18.34
N HIS A 72 -11.14 6.47 18.37
CA HIS A 72 -11.96 6.19 19.55
C HIS A 72 -11.97 4.70 19.90
N ALA A 73 -12.02 3.81 18.90
CA ALA A 73 -11.90 2.37 19.13
C ALA A 73 -10.57 2.00 19.78
N LEU A 74 -9.46 2.63 19.37
CA LEU A 74 -8.12 2.40 19.92
C LEU A 74 -7.92 3.03 21.30
N GLU A 75 -8.62 4.11 21.63
CA GLU A 75 -8.66 4.66 23.00
C GLU A 75 -9.33 3.69 23.98
N LEU A 76 -10.35 2.94 23.52
CA LEU A 76 -11.03 1.93 24.32
C LEU A 76 -10.30 0.58 24.31
N ASP A 77 -9.74 0.18 23.17
CA ASP A 77 -9.00 -1.06 22.96
C ASP A 77 -7.78 -0.81 22.06
N SER A 78 -6.65 -0.52 22.71
CA SER A 78 -5.36 -0.27 22.03
C SER A 78 -4.82 -1.46 21.24
N GLN A 79 -5.34 -2.67 21.49
CA GLN A 79 -4.89 -3.91 20.85
C GLN A 79 -5.85 -4.36 19.73
N SER A 80 -6.80 -3.50 19.33
CA SER A 80 -7.78 -3.85 18.31
C SER A 80 -7.15 -4.00 16.93
N VAL A 81 -7.01 -5.24 16.46
CA VAL A 81 -6.52 -5.56 15.11
C VAL A 81 -7.36 -4.87 14.03
N LYS A 82 -8.70 -4.93 14.17
CA LYS A 82 -9.63 -4.34 13.19
C LYS A 82 -9.50 -2.82 13.12
N ALA A 83 -9.32 -2.15 14.26
CA ALA A 83 -9.17 -0.70 14.27
C ALA A 83 -7.90 -0.26 13.54
N HIS A 84 -6.75 -0.92 13.80
CA HIS A 84 -5.52 -0.65 13.06
C HIS A 84 -5.65 -0.97 11.57
N PHE A 85 -6.30 -2.07 11.21
CA PHE A 85 -6.53 -2.45 9.81
C PHE A 85 -7.38 -1.42 9.07
N PHE A 86 -8.51 -0.99 9.63
CA PHE A 86 -9.36 0.03 9.01
C PHE A 86 -8.68 1.40 8.97
N MET A 87 -7.88 1.76 9.98
CA MET A 87 -7.09 2.99 9.96
C MET A 87 -6.06 2.96 8.82
N GLY A 88 -5.40 1.82 8.62
CA GLY A 88 -4.49 1.58 7.50
C GLY A 88 -5.19 1.69 6.13
N GLN A 89 -6.38 1.11 5.99
CA GLN A 89 -7.19 1.24 4.77
C GLN A 89 -7.62 2.69 4.50
N CYS A 90 -8.03 3.44 5.52
CA CYS A 90 -8.41 4.85 5.35
C CYS A 90 -7.20 5.69 4.89
N HIS A 91 -6.04 5.51 5.52
CA HIS A 91 -4.82 6.21 5.13
C HIS A 91 -4.37 5.85 3.71
N LEU A 92 -4.57 4.60 3.29
CA LEU A 92 -4.27 4.14 1.94
C LEU A 92 -5.11 4.87 0.87
N GLU A 93 -6.38 5.11 1.16
CA GLU A 93 -7.30 5.85 0.28
C GLU A 93 -7.10 7.37 0.34
N MET A 94 -6.52 7.88 1.43
CA MET A 94 -6.09 9.28 1.56
C MET A 94 -4.68 9.57 1.01
N GLU A 95 -4.03 8.59 0.38
CA GLU A 95 -2.65 8.68 -0.14
C GLU A 95 -1.56 8.92 0.93
N ASN A 96 -1.89 8.68 2.21
CA ASN A 96 -0.94 8.73 3.33
C ASN A 96 -0.30 7.35 3.50
N TYR A 97 0.59 6.99 2.57
CA TYR A 97 1.07 5.62 2.44
C TYR A 97 1.96 5.14 3.59
N ASP A 98 2.78 6.03 4.17
CA ASP A 98 3.67 5.67 5.28
C ASP A 98 2.87 5.30 6.54
N GLU A 99 1.86 6.11 6.88
CA GLU A 99 0.93 5.82 7.96
C GLU A 99 0.06 4.60 7.68
N ALA A 100 -0.34 4.38 6.43
CA ALA A 100 -1.09 3.20 6.02
C ALA A 100 -0.31 1.92 6.30
N ILE A 101 0.94 1.84 5.82
CA ILE A 101 1.82 0.68 6.03
C ILE A 101 2.08 0.47 7.51
N GLY A 102 2.42 1.52 8.27
CA GLY A 102 2.69 1.41 9.70
C GLY A 102 1.50 0.85 10.50
N ASN A 103 0.27 1.24 10.14
CA ASN A 103 -0.94 0.71 10.79
C ASN A 103 -1.27 -0.72 10.37
N LEU A 104 -1.11 -1.06 9.09
CA LEU A 104 -1.31 -2.42 8.61
C LEU A 104 -0.28 -3.40 9.19
N GLN A 105 0.98 -2.98 9.36
CA GLN A 105 2.02 -3.76 10.04
C GLN A 105 1.68 -4.00 11.51
N LYS A 106 1.20 -2.96 12.22
CA LYS A 106 0.70 -3.12 13.59
C LYS A 106 -0.46 -4.11 13.65
N ALA A 107 -1.44 -4.00 12.75
CA ALA A 107 -2.54 -4.95 12.66
C ALA A 107 -2.07 -6.39 12.44
N TYR A 108 -1.08 -6.59 11.56
CA TYR A 108 -0.48 -7.91 11.31
C TYR A 108 0.20 -8.49 12.56
N ASN A 109 1.03 -7.69 13.23
CA ASN A 109 1.74 -8.11 14.45
C ASN A 109 0.76 -8.46 15.58
N LEU A 110 -0.27 -7.62 15.78
CA LEU A 110 -1.31 -7.87 16.78
C LEU A 110 -2.14 -9.11 16.45
N ALA A 111 -2.48 -9.34 15.18
CA ALA A 111 -3.18 -10.55 14.75
C ALA A 111 -2.37 -11.80 15.10
N LYS A 112 -1.06 -11.76 14.88
CA LYS A 112 -0.12 -12.83 15.19
C LYS A 112 0.00 -13.08 16.69
N GLU A 113 0.13 -12.02 17.50
CA GLU A 113 0.18 -12.11 18.96
C GLU A 113 -1.11 -12.69 19.55
N GLN A 114 -2.27 -12.27 19.03
CA GLN A 114 -3.59 -12.73 19.46
C GLN A 114 -3.98 -14.09 18.84
N ARG A 115 -3.13 -14.68 18.00
CA ARG A 115 -3.38 -15.93 17.27
C ARG A 115 -4.67 -15.89 16.44
N LEU A 116 -5.01 -14.72 15.90
CA LEU A 116 -6.13 -14.51 15.00
C LEU A 116 -5.72 -14.83 13.56
N ASN A 117 -6.58 -15.53 12.84
CA ASN A 117 -6.34 -15.88 11.45
C ASN A 117 -7.18 -15.01 10.52
N PHE A 118 -6.52 -14.14 9.76
CA PHE A 118 -7.13 -13.30 8.71
C PHE A 118 -6.76 -13.76 7.29
N GLY A 119 -6.14 -14.93 7.13
CA GLY A 119 -5.68 -15.42 5.83
C GLY A 119 -4.75 -14.42 5.14
N ASP A 120 -5.06 -14.06 3.90
CA ASP A 120 -4.32 -13.09 3.08
C ASP A 120 -4.89 -11.65 3.16
N ASP A 121 -5.88 -11.36 4.02
CA ASP A 121 -6.52 -10.04 4.03
C ASP A 121 -5.55 -8.91 4.46
N ILE A 122 -4.78 -9.11 5.55
CA ILE A 122 -3.82 -8.12 6.03
C ILE A 122 -2.58 -8.05 5.14
N PRO A 123 -1.96 -9.17 4.74
CA PRO A 123 -0.80 -9.15 3.86
C PRO A 123 -1.11 -8.61 2.45
N SER A 124 -2.27 -8.93 1.88
CA SER A 124 -2.68 -8.35 0.59
C SER A 124 -2.83 -6.83 0.67
N ALA A 125 -3.41 -6.30 1.75
CA ALA A 125 -3.49 -4.87 1.99
C ALA A 125 -2.09 -4.22 2.11
N LEU A 126 -1.14 -4.89 2.76
CA LEU A 126 0.25 -4.42 2.85
C LEU A 126 0.94 -4.35 1.49
N ARG A 127 0.78 -5.39 0.66
CA ARG A 127 1.33 -5.40 -0.72
C ARG A 127 0.79 -4.25 -1.55
N VAL A 128 -0.52 -4.04 -1.51
CA VAL A 128 -1.17 -2.93 -2.23
C VAL A 128 -0.66 -1.59 -1.70
N ALA A 129 -0.51 -1.44 -0.38
CA ALA A 129 0.01 -0.22 0.23
C ALA A 129 1.46 0.10 -0.18
N LYS A 130 2.36 -0.89 -0.11
CA LYS A 130 3.75 -0.76 -0.59
C LYS A 130 3.80 -0.39 -2.07
N LYS A 131 2.99 -1.05 -2.90
CA LYS A 131 2.91 -0.75 -4.34
C LYS A 131 2.43 0.67 -4.62
N LYS A 132 1.35 1.12 -3.96
CA LYS A 132 0.84 2.50 -4.12
C LYS A 132 1.87 3.54 -3.64
N ARG A 133 2.54 3.30 -2.50
CA ARG A 133 3.63 4.16 -1.99
C ARG A 133 4.73 4.35 -3.03
N TRP A 134 5.21 3.24 -3.58
CA TRP A 134 6.28 3.26 -4.57
C TRP A 134 5.86 4.02 -5.83
N ASN A 135 4.67 3.73 -6.35
CA ASN A 135 4.14 4.43 -7.53
C ASN A 135 4.05 5.95 -7.30
N SER A 136 3.64 6.38 -6.11
CA SER A 136 3.60 7.81 -5.76
C SER A 136 4.98 8.45 -5.67
N LEU A 137 5.96 7.77 -5.08
CA LEU A 137 7.35 8.25 -5.03
C LEU A 137 7.96 8.34 -6.44
N GLU A 138 7.70 7.34 -7.27
CA GLU A 138 8.17 7.29 -8.64
C GLU A 138 7.52 8.38 -9.50
N GLU A 139 6.22 8.61 -9.35
CA GLU A 139 5.51 9.71 -10.01
C GLU A 139 6.08 11.07 -9.61
N ARG A 140 6.38 11.28 -8.32
CA ARG A 140 7.06 12.50 -7.84
C ARG A 140 8.44 12.66 -8.47
N ARG A 141 9.22 11.59 -8.55
CA ARG A 141 10.55 11.59 -9.17
C ARG A 141 10.46 11.96 -10.66
N ILE A 142 9.54 11.34 -11.39
CA ILE A 142 9.30 11.63 -12.81
C ILE A 142 8.86 13.08 -13.00
N ASN A 143 7.99 13.59 -12.12
CA ASN A 143 7.54 14.98 -12.19
C ASN A 143 8.70 15.97 -11.98
N GLN A 144 9.58 15.72 -11.00
CA GLN A 144 10.79 16.53 -10.77
C GLN A 144 11.74 16.49 -11.97
N GLU A 145 11.95 15.31 -12.56
CA GLU A 145 12.78 15.15 -13.75
C GLU A 145 12.17 15.90 -14.95
N SER A 146 10.85 15.83 -15.14
CA SER A 146 10.12 16.55 -16.18
C SER A 146 10.20 18.07 -15.99
N GLU A 147 10.03 18.56 -14.76
CA GLU A 147 10.21 19.97 -14.41
C GLU A 147 11.61 20.46 -14.71
N LEU A 148 12.63 19.68 -14.32
CA LEU A 148 14.02 19.99 -14.59
C LEU A 148 14.31 20.03 -16.10
N HIS A 149 13.82 19.04 -16.85
CA HIS A 149 13.94 18.99 -18.31
C HIS A 149 13.32 20.22 -18.98
N ALA A 150 12.10 20.60 -18.58
CA ALA A 150 11.41 21.78 -19.09
C ALA A 150 12.16 23.08 -18.73
N TYR A 151 12.69 23.16 -17.51
CA TYR A 151 13.47 24.31 -17.04
C TYR A 151 14.77 24.49 -17.85
N LEU A 152 15.56 23.42 -18.01
CA LEU A 152 16.82 23.44 -18.77
C LEU A 152 16.58 23.76 -20.24
N SER A 153 15.56 23.15 -20.85
CA SER A 153 15.14 23.45 -22.22
C SER A 153 14.79 24.92 -22.40
N LYS A 154 14.04 25.50 -21.46
CA LYS A 154 13.68 26.92 -21.46
C LYS A 154 14.90 27.83 -21.32
N LEU A 155 15.88 27.48 -20.48
CA LEU A 155 17.13 28.24 -20.35
C LEU A 155 17.92 28.26 -21.66
N ILE A 156 18.12 27.09 -22.29
CA ILE A 156 18.87 27.00 -23.56
C ILE A 156 18.16 27.77 -24.67
N GLN A 157 16.83 27.65 -24.76
CA GLN A 157 16.05 28.42 -25.73
C GLN A 157 16.08 29.94 -25.46
N ALA A 158 16.09 30.36 -24.19
CA ALA A 158 16.22 31.76 -23.81
C ALA A 158 17.62 32.31 -24.14
N GLU A 159 18.68 31.54 -23.87
CA GLU A 159 20.06 31.84 -24.30
C GLU A 159 20.13 32.04 -25.82
N LYS A 160 19.58 31.07 -26.57
CA LYS A 160 19.50 31.09 -28.03
C LYS A 160 18.78 32.34 -28.54
N LYS A 161 17.65 32.73 -27.94
CA LYS A 161 16.91 33.95 -28.29
C LYS A 161 17.69 35.23 -27.95
N ARG A 162 18.35 35.29 -26.79
CA ARG A 162 19.17 36.45 -26.36
C ARG A 162 20.32 36.73 -27.32
N HIS A 163 20.98 35.67 -27.79
CA HIS A 163 22.06 35.81 -28.78
C HIS A 163 21.52 36.09 -30.19
N ALA A 164 20.33 35.58 -30.54
CA ALA A 164 19.71 35.83 -31.84
C ALA A 164 19.13 37.25 -32.02
N ASP A 165 19.18 38.14 -31.02
CA ASP A 165 18.63 39.50 -31.12
C ASP A 165 19.40 40.33 -32.17
N PRO A 166 18.74 40.78 -33.26
CA PRO A 166 19.39 41.53 -34.35
C PRO A 166 19.95 42.88 -33.90
N ARG A 167 19.54 43.42 -32.74
CA ARG A 167 20.03 44.71 -32.22
C ARG A 167 21.51 44.70 -31.78
N LYS A 168 22.17 43.54 -31.73
CA LYS A 168 23.57 43.37 -31.31
C LYS A 168 24.50 42.87 -32.43
N GLN A 169 24.05 42.82 -33.69
CA GLN A 169 24.80 42.22 -34.80
C GLN A 169 25.64 43.23 -35.58
N THR A 170 26.95 42.97 -35.70
CA THR A 170 27.87 43.53 -36.71
C THR A 170 28.23 42.44 -37.73
N ASP A 171 28.67 42.80 -38.95
CA ASP A 171 28.92 41.83 -40.05
C ASP A 171 29.95 40.72 -39.73
N SER A 172 30.85 40.93 -38.77
CA SER A 172 31.77 39.88 -38.28
C SER A 172 31.12 38.88 -37.32
N CYS A 173 29.87 39.11 -36.89
CA CYS A 173 29.19 38.41 -35.80
C CYS A 173 28.29 37.25 -36.30
N VAL A 174 27.96 37.21 -37.59
CA VAL A 174 27.02 36.23 -38.18
C VAL A 174 27.54 34.79 -38.15
N VAL A 175 28.83 34.56 -38.42
CA VAL A 175 29.44 33.22 -38.37
C VAL A 175 29.47 32.70 -36.92
N PHE A 176 29.79 33.55 -35.95
CA PHE A 176 29.78 33.20 -34.54
C PHE A 176 28.36 32.87 -34.05
N LEU A 177 27.36 33.62 -34.51
CA LEU A 177 25.95 33.38 -34.20
C LEU A 177 25.46 32.03 -34.73
N PHE A 178 25.85 31.69 -35.97
CA PHE A 178 25.50 30.42 -36.59
C PHE A 178 26.15 29.24 -35.85
N LEU A 179 27.43 29.35 -35.51
CA LEU A 179 28.15 28.34 -34.74
C LEU A 179 27.56 28.17 -33.33
N PHE A 180 27.18 29.26 -32.68
CA PHE A 180 26.51 29.26 -31.38
C PHE A 180 25.13 28.58 -31.44
N LYS A 181 24.36 28.83 -32.51
CA LYS A 181 23.07 28.20 -32.75
C LYS A 181 23.20 26.68 -32.87
N ILE A 182 24.16 26.21 -33.67
CA ILE A 182 24.47 24.77 -33.81
C ILE A 182 24.88 24.19 -32.44
N LYS A 183 25.67 24.91 -31.66
CA LYS A 183 26.08 24.48 -30.32
C LYS A 183 24.90 24.33 -29.37
N CYS A 184 23.96 25.27 -29.35
CA CYS A 184 22.72 25.16 -28.57
C CYS A 184 21.83 24.00 -29.02
N ASP A 185 21.71 23.78 -30.34
CA ASP A 185 20.92 22.68 -30.89
C ASP A 185 21.54 21.32 -30.56
N LYS A 186 22.88 21.23 -30.56
CA LYS A 186 23.61 20.07 -30.04
C LYS A 186 23.34 19.85 -28.56
N TYR A 187 23.41 20.89 -27.72
CA TYR A 187 23.12 20.74 -26.29
C TYR A 187 21.68 20.31 -26.00
N LEU A 188 20.70 20.74 -26.79
CA LEU A 188 19.33 20.25 -26.68
C LEU A 188 19.24 18.76 -27.05
N SER A 189 19.86 18.35 -28.16
CA SER A 189 19.90 16.95 -28.59
C SER A 189 20.60 16.05 -27.56
N ASP A 190 21.75 16.47 -27.05
CA ASP A 190 22.50 15.74 -26.03
C ASP A 190 21.67 15.62 -24.72
N MET A 191 20.91 16.66 -24.37
CA MET A 191 20.00 16.64 -23.21
C MET A 191 18.82 15.68 -23.44
N GLU A 192 18.15 15.77 -24.58
CA GLU A 192 17.04 14.87 -24.93
C GLU A 192 17.49 13.41 -24.91
N GLU A 193 18.69 13.11 -25.40
CA GLU A 193 19.28 11.78 -25.33
C GLU A 193 19.50 11.31 -23.88
N LEU A 194 20.03 12.17 -23.01
CA LEU A 194 20.20 11.85 -21.59
C LEU A 194 18.88 11.49 -20.90
N PHE A 195 17.80 12.24 -21.16
CA PHE A 195 16.49 11.94 -20.57
C PHE A 195 15.84 10.68 -21.19
N CYS A 196 16.02 10.43 -22.48
CA CYS A 196 15.59 9.19 -23.14
C CYS A 196 16.28 7.94 -22.55
N GLN A 197 17.57 8.02 -22.21
CA GLN A 197 18.29 6.92 -21.54
C GLN A 197 17.75 6.61 -20.14
N VAL A 198 17.23 7.64 -19.44
CA VAL A 198 16.56 7.46 -18.15
C VAL A 198 15.20 6.80 -18.33
N ASP A 199 14.45 7.15 -19.40
CA ASP A 199 13.16 6.56 -19.75
C ASP A 199 13.21 5.05 -20.01
N GLU A 200 14.23 4.53 -20.70
CA GLU A 200 14.39 3.08 -20.93
C GLU A 200 14.58 2.28 -19.62
N LYS A 201 15.16 2.92 -18.58
CA LYS A 201 15.27 2.34 -17.22
C LYS A 201 13.97 2.44 -16.40
N ARG A 202 12.91 3.09 -16.92
CA ARG A 202 11.57 3.21 -16.30
C ARG A 202 10.62 2.05 -16.63
N LYS A 203 11.08 0.97 -17.29
CA LYS A 203 10.25 -0.24 -17.48
C LYS A 203 9.62 -0.67 -16.15
N LYS A 204 8.32 -1.01 -16.20
CA LYS A 204 7.49 -1.35 -15.03
C LYS A 204 8.22 -2.34 -14.12
N ARG A 205 8.54 -1.87 -12.92
CA ARG A 205 9.22 -2.61 -11.85
C ARG A 205 8.17 -3.37 -11.05
N GLU A 206 7.81 -4.55 -11.52
CA GLU A 206 6.91 -5.45 -10.79
C GLU A 206 7.68 -6.71 -10.41
N ILE A 207 7.65 -7.08 -9.14
CA ILE A 207 8.18 -8.37 -8.68
C ILE A 207 7.17 -9.43 -9.11
N PRO A 208 7.54 -10.41 -9.95
CA PRO A 208 6.62 -11.47 -10.34
C PRO A 208 6.12 -12.27 -9.13
N ASP A 209 4.82 -12.55 -9.08
CA ASP A 209 4.16 -13.23 -7.94
C ASP A 209 4.76 -14.62 -7.59
N PHE A 210 5.41 -15.27 -8.56
CA PHE A 210 6.07 -16.56 -8.36
C PHE A 210 7.42 -16.46 -7.64
N LEU A 211 8.03 -15.27 -7.57
CA LEU A 211 9.22 -14.99 -6.77
C LEU A 211 8.88 -14.59 -5.33
N CYS A 212 7.60 -14.34 -5.05
CA CYS A 212 7.14 -13.93 -3.73
C CYS A 212 6.75 -15.13 -2.86
N GLY A 213 7.14 -15.08 -1.59
CA GLY A 213 6.80 -16.10 -0.60
C GLY A 213 5.29 -16.10 -0.31
N LYS A 214 4.69 -17.26 -0.05
CA LYS A 214 3.24 -17.35 0.22
C LYS A 214 2.82 -16.90 1.64
N ILE A 215 3.79 -16.52 2.48
CA ILE A 215 3.55 -16.06 3.86
C ILE A 215 4.00 -14.60 4.05
N SER A 216 5.25 -14.25 3.72
CA SER A 216 5.71 -12.85 3.72
C SER A 216 5.10 -12.04 2.60
N PHE A 217 4.85 -12.68 1.45
CA PHE A 217 4.45 -12.01 0.21
C PHE A 217 5.43 -10.93 -0.25
N GLU A 218 6.67 -11.08 0.17
CA GLU A 218 7.84 -10.34 -0.28
C GLU A 218 8.69 -11.27 -1.14
N LEU A 219 9.67 -10.70 -1.84
CA LEU A 219 10.65 -11.51 -2.56
C LEU A 219 11.31 -12.50 -1.60
N MET A 220 11.27 -13.79 -1.95
CA MET A 220 11.87 -14.82 -1.11
C MET A 220 13.38 -14.61 -1.02
N ARG A 221 13.95 -14.54 0.18
CA ARG A 221 15.41 -14.49 0.35
C ARG A 221 16.01 -15.88 0.40
N GLU A 222 15.33 -16.78 1.10
CA GLU A 222 15.76 -18.17 1.28
C GLU A 222 14.62 -19.12 0.85
N PRO A 223 14.41 -19.32 -0.47
CA PRO A 223 13.32 -20.15 -0.95
C PRO A 223 13.52 -21.62 -0.55
N CYS A 224 12.51 -22.20 0.09
CA CYS A 224 12.44 -23.62 0.42
C CYS A 224 11.11 -24.21 -0.05
N ILE A 225 11.15 -25.44 -0.55
CA ILE A 225 10.01 -26.15 -1.10
C ILE A 225 9.52 -27.23 -0.12
N THR A 226 8.20 -27.33 0.04
CA THR A 226 7.56 -28.39 0.82
C THR A 226 7.34 -29.64 -0.04
N PRO A 227 7.09 -30.82 0.55
CA PRO A 227 6.71 -32.02 -0.20
C PRO A 227 5.47 -31.85 -1.08
N SER A 228 4.61 -30.88 -0.74
CA SER A 228 3.44 -30.48 -1.52
C SER A 228 3.78 -29.68 -2.78
N GLY A 229 5.05 -29.34 -3.00
CA GLY A 229 5.53 -28.58 -4.16
C GLY A 229 5.39 -27.06 -4.02
N VAL A 230 5.04 -26.55 -2.83
CA VAL A 230 4.88 -25.11 -2.60
C VAL A 230 6.18 -24.52 -2.07
N THR A 231 6.63 -23.42 -2.67
CA THR A 231 7.85 -22.70 -2.23
C THR A 231 7.48 -21.53 -1.32
N TYR A 232 8.19 -21.42 -0.20
CA TYR A 232 8.07 -20.38 0.81
C TYR A 232 9.43 -19.76 1.08
N ASP A 233 9.47 -18.61 1.75
CA ASP A 233 10.70 -18.17 2.41
C ASP A 233 10.91 -19.00 3.69
N ARG A 234 12.15 -19.46 3.89
CA ARG A 234 12.56 -20.32 5.00
C ARG A 234 12.14 -19.76 6.33
N LYS A 235 12.45 -18.48 6.58
CA LYS A 235 12.15 -17.81 7.85
C LYS A 235 10.66 -17.88 8.18
N ASP A 236 9.82 -17.65 7.18
CA ASP A 236 8.37 -17.57 7.39
C ASP A 236 7.76 -18.96 7.65
N ILE A 237 8.18 -19.98 6.88
CA ILE A 237 7.62 -21.32 7.04
C ILE A 237 8.11 -21.97 8.34
N GLU A 238 9.36 -21.74 8.74
CA GLU A 238 9.89 -22.22 10.02
C GLU A 238 9.14 -21.59 11.20
N GLU A 239 8.88 -20.28 11.12
CA GLU A 239 8.09 -19.56 12.13
C GLU A 239 6.64 -20.06 12.18
N HIS A 240 6.03 -20.35 11.02
CA HIS A 240 4.69 -20.95 10.93
C HIS A 240 4.65 -22.34 11.59
N LEU A 241 5.60 -23.22 11.26
CA LEU A 241 5.65 -24.57 11.81
C LEU A 241 5.83 -24.57 13.33
N GLN A 242 6.65 -23.65 13.86
CA GLN A 242 6.90 -23.55 15.29
C GLN A 242 5.76 -22.89 16.07
N ARG A 243 5.09 -21.88 15.49
CA ARG A 243 4.09 -21.06 16.22
C ARG A 243 2.65 -21.44 15.94
N VAL A 244 2.33 -21.84 14.72
CA VAL A 244 0.96 -22.09 14.27
C VAL A 244 0.66 -23.58 14.32
N GLY A 245 1.50 -24.40 13.69
CA GLY A 245 1.37 -25.84 13.75
C GLY A 245 2.06 -26.56 12.60
N HIS A 246 2.19 -27.88 12.77
CA HIS A 246 2.91 -28.78 11.88
C HIS A 246 2.09 -29.19 10.64
N PHE A 247 1.73 -28.20 9.83
CA PHE A 247 1.00 -28.39 8.57
C PHE A 247 1.37 -27.32 7.54
N ASP A 248 1.25 -27.67 6.26
CA ASP A 248 1.50 -26.78 5.12
C ASP A 248 0.43 -25.66 5.06
N PRO A 249 0.82 -24.37 5.04
CA PRO A 249 -0.12 -23.24 5.08
C PRO A 249 -1.16 -23.24 3.94
N VAL A 250 -0.78 -23.75 2.76
CA VAL A 250 -1.60 -23.71 1.55
C VAL A 250 -2.41 -24.99 1.42
N THR A 251 -1.73 -26.14 1.45
CA THR A 251 -2.35 -27.44 1.17
C THR A 251 -2.92 -28.13 2.41
N ARG A 252 -2.57 -27.67 3.61
CA ARG A 252 -2.98 -28.24 4.92
C ARG A 252 -2.53 -29.68 5.15
N SER A 253 -1.62 -30.19 4.32
CA SER A 253 -0.97 -31.47 4.54
C SER A 253 -0.08 -31.42 5.79
N PRO A 254 0.11 -32.53 6.52
CA PRO A 254 1.02 -32.56 7.67
C PRO A 254 2.45 -32.25 7.20
N LEU A 255 3.10 -31.29 7.86
CA LEU A 255 4.41 -30.78 7.47
C LEU A 255 5.27 -30.57 8.71
N THR A 256 6.53 -30.97 8.66
CA THR A 256 7.51 -30.76 9.73
C THR A 256 8.73 -30.04 9.18
N GLN A 257 9.50 -29.37 10.05
CA GLN A 257 10.64 -28.54 9.64
C GLN A 257 11.70 -29.37 8.90
N ASP A 258 11.89 -30.62 9.29
CA ASP A 258 12.86 -31.54 8.66
C ASP A 258 12.52 -31.88 7.20
N GLN A 259 11.28 -31.64 6.77
CA GLN A 259 10.81 -31.90 5.42
C GLN A 259 11.04 -30.71 4.47
N LEU A 260 11.54 -29.58 4.97
CA LEU A 260 11.80 -28.39 4.17
C LEU A 260 13.09 -28.56 3.35
N ILE A 261 12.94 -28.61 2.03
CA ILE A 261 14.08 -28.77 1.12
C ILE A 261 14.48 -27.38 0.58
N PRO A 262 15.75 -26.97 0.63
CA PRO A 262 16.19 -25.72 0.02
C PRO A 262 15.96 -25.76 -1.51
N ASN A 263 15.24 -24.77 -2.04
CA ASN A 263 14.94 -24.69 -3.46
C ASN A 263 16.05 -23.89 -4.17
N LEU A 264 17.16 -24.56 -4.45
CA LEU A 264 18.35 -23.94 -5.06
C LEU A 264 18.06 -23.34 -6.44
N ALA A 265 17.20 -23.98 -7.24
CA ALA A 265 16.81 -23.46 -8.54
C ALA A 265 16.08 -22.11 -8.43
N MET A 266 15.12 -22.00 -7.50
CA MET A 266 14.45 -20.72 -7.25
C MET A 266 15.41 -19.68 -6.68
N LYS A 267 16.40 -20.09 -5.87
CA LYS A 267 17.42 -19.16 -5.35
C LYS A 267 18.23 -18.54 -6.49
N GLU A 268 18.67 -19.33 -7.46
CA GLU A 268 19.39 -18.83 -8.64
C GLU A 268 18.52 -17.88 -9.48
N VAL A 269 17.23 -18.21 -9.67
CA VAL A 269 16.29 -17.33 -10.39
C VAL A 269 16.12 -15.99 -9.67
N ILE A 270 15.99 -16.02 -8.35
CA ILE A 270 15.84 -14.80 -7.55
C ILE A 270 17.13 -13.97 -7.56
N ASP A 271 18.29 -14.61 -7.46
CA ASP A 271 19.58 -13.92 -7.51
C ASP A 271 19.81 -13.25 -8.87
N ALA A 272 19.47 -13.95 -9.95
CA ALA A 272 19.50 -13.35 -11.29
C ALA A 272 18.51 -12.18 -11.41
N PHE A 273 17.31 -12.32 -10.85
CA PHE A 273 16.31 -11.26 -10.83
C PHE A 273 16.81 -10.02 -10.07
N ILE A 274 17.41 -10.19 -8.89
CA ILE A 274 17.97 -9.08 -8.09
C ILE A 274 19.12 -8.40 -8.84
N LEU A 275 20.00 -9.17 -9.49
CA LEU A 275 21.14 -8.63 -10.23
C LEU A 275 20.70 -7.77 -11.44
N GLU A 276 19.62 -8.17 -12.11
CA GLU A 276 19.01 -7.40 -13.20
C GLU A 276 18.16 -6.22 -12.67
N ASN A 277 17.60 -6.36 -11.46
CA ASN A 277 16.65 -5.44 -10.86
C ASN A 277 17.13 -4.94 -9.49
N GLY A 278 18.23 -4.17 -9.48
CA GLY A 278 18.82 -3.65 -8.23
C GLY A 278 17.87 -2.76 -7.39
N TRP A 279 16.77 -2.31 -7.96
CA TRP A 279 15.70 -1.60 -7.24
C TRP A 279 14.88 -2.47 -6.28
N VAL A 280 15.00 -3.80 -6.38
CA VAL A 280 14.26 -4.74 -5.56
C VAL A 280 14.76 -4.75 -4.11
N GLU A 281 16.01 -4.35 -3.86
CA GLU A 281 16.56 -4.22 -2.51
C GLU A 281 15.92 -3.06 -1.71
N ASP A 282 15.32 -2.09 -2.41
CA ASP A 282 14.67 -0.91 -1.83
C ASP A 282 13.17 -1.13 -1.50
N TYR A 283 12.61 -2.31 -1.78
CA TYR A 283 11.17 -2.67 -1.66
C TYR A 283 10.85 -3.46 -0.38
#